data_AF-A0AAE4YRU9-F1
#
_entry.id   AF-A0AAE4YRU9-F1
#
_cell.length_a   1.000
_cell.length_b   1.000
_cell.length_c   1.000
_cell.angle_alpha   90.00
_cell.angle_beta   90.00
_cell.angle_gamma   90.00
#
_symmetry.space_group_name_H-M   'P 1'
#
loop_
_entity.id
_entity.type
_entity.pdbx_description
1 polymer ?
#
loop_
_entity_poly.entity_id
_entity_poly.type
_entity_poly.pdbx_seq_one_letter_code
_entity_poly.pdbx_strand_id
1 'polypeptide(L)'
;MPVEADMYDKIVDAILGLPVTNLSSLSAGEDLYEPYVWSLVLEAAERMGANITLLDRNGNPPASFWFRTQPSGIASVAHPYCHATIEFPDCPILEAHVGIYVSGRSKVKHECDVAVLFKSEADACRDNNAHPRFSKAILTVECKFYVDATVGVGHGRSFLGLINDIQNGERYFVATRASNSVSKLFSKHNKEYELGLSPLSPDLETRLRGSFEKAFRDFKSEFA
;
A
#
# COMPACT_ATOMS: atom_id res chain seq x y z
N MET A 1 -18.15 -3.99 -17.02
CA MET A 1 -18.51 -3.44 -15.70
C MET A 1 -17.55 -2.31 -15.41
N PRO A 2 -17.95 -1.28 -14.64
CA PRO A 2 -17.03 -0.23 -14.24
C PRO A 2 -15.89 -0.84 -13.41
N VAL A 3 -14.65 -0.41 -13.67
CA VAL A 3 -13.43 -0.91 -13.01
C VAL A 3 -13.52 -0.77 -11.48
N GLU A 4 -14.30 0.20 -11.01
CA GLU A 4 -14.59 0.50 -9.61
C GLU A 4 -15.31 -0.65 -8.89
N ALA A 5 -16.25 -1.34 -9.56
CA ALA A 5 -16.96 -2.46 -8.95
C ALA A 5 -16.01 -3.64 -8.74
N ASP A 6 -15.19 -3.97 -9.74
CA ASP A 6 -14.23 -5.06 -9.63
C ASP A 6 -13.13 -4.75 -8.58
N MET A 7 -12.71 -3.48 -8.45
CA MET A 7 -11.80 -3.07 -7.37
C MET A 7 -12.45 -3.22 -5.99
N TYR A 8 -13.71 -2.81 -5.85
CA TYR A 8 -14.45 -2.94 -4.60
C TYR A 8 -14.61 -4.41 -4.18
N ASP A 9 -14.90 -5.32 -5.11
CA ASP A 9 -15.01 -6.75 -4.82
C ASP A 9 -13.68 -7.32 -4.29
N LYS A 10 -12.55 -6.96 -4.90
CA LYS A 10 -11.21 -7.34 -4.42
C LYS A 10 -10.91 -6.83 -3.02
N ILE A 11 -11.34 -5.61 -2.71
CA ILE A 11 -11.18 -5.01 -1.38
C ILE A 11 -11.99 -5.79 -0.34
N VAL A 12 -13.26 -6.10 -0.66
CA VAL A 12 -14.17 -6.85 0.23
C VAL A 12 -13.62 -8.25 0.52
N ASP A 13 -13.09 -8.94 -0.49
CA ASP A 13 -12.47 -10.25 -0.33
C ASP A 13 -11.27 -10.17 0.63
N ALA A 14 -10.39 -9.18 0.47
CA ALA A 14 -9.19 -9.02 1.30
C ALA A 14 -9.49 -8.63 2.76
N ILE A 15 -10.65 -8.05 3.02
CA ILE A 15 -11.13 -7.79 4.39
C ILE A 15 -12.05 -8.90 4.93
N LEU A 16 -12.04 -10.08 4.29
CA LEU A 16 -12.81 -11.26 4.70
C LEU A 16 -14.33 -11.00 4.77
N GLY A 17 -14.84 -10.16 3.87
CA GLY A 17 -16.26 -9.83 3.80
C GLY A 17 -16.76 -8.90 4.91
N LEU A 18 -15.86 -8.29 5.70
CA LEU A 18 -16.25 -7.28 6.69
C LEU A 18 -17.00 -6.12 6.01
N PRO A 19 -18.03 -5.54 6.65
CA PRO A 19 -18.69 -4.35 6.11
C PRO A 19 -17.69 -3.21 5.95
N VAL A 20 -17.57 -2.64 4.74
CA VAL A 20 -16.78 -1.42 4.52
C VAL A 20 -17.62 -0.22 4.92
N THR A 21 -17.06 0.68 5.74
CA THR A 21 -17.86 1.76 6.33
C THR A 21 -17.87 3.02 5.46
N ASN A 22 -16.76 3.33 4.80
CA ASN A 22 -16.53 4.61 4.13
C ASN A 22 -16.20 4.50 2.64
N LEU A 23 -16.32 3.31 2.05
CA LEU A 23 -16.18 3.06 0.62
C LEU A 23 -17.34 2.20 0.11
N SER A 24 -17.63 2.32 -1.18
CA SER A 24 -18.58 1.49 -1.91
C SER A 24 -18.14 1.35 -3.37
N SER A 25 -18.80 0.50 -4.15
CA SER A 25 -18.58 0.42 -5.60
C SER A 25 -18.91 1.70 -6.37
N LEU A 26 -19.53 2.70 -5.72
CA LEU A 26 -19.83 4.03 -6.27
C LEU A 26 -18.85 5.11 -5.80
N SER A 27 -17.87 4.76 -4.96
CA SER A 27 -16.83 5.69 -4.50
C SER A 27 -15.96 6.17 -5.68
N ALA A 28 -15.28 7.31 -5.49
CA ALA A 28 -14.33 7.79 -6.47
C ALA A 28 -13.26 6.71 -6.73
N GLY A 29 -12.86 6.53 -7.98
CA GLY A 29 -11.93 5.46 -8.33
C GLY A 29 -10.56 5.62 -7.68
N GLU A 30 -10.12 6.85 -7.37
CA GLU A 30 -8.91 7.13 -6.60
C GLU A 30 -8.99 6.60 -5.16
N ASP A 31 -10.14 6.79 -4.49
CA ASP A 31 -10.38 6.27 -3.13
C ASP A 31 -10.42 4.74 -3.08
N LEU A 32 -10.78 4.08 -4.20
CA LEU A 32 -10.79 2.63 -4.32
C LEU A 32 -9.43 2.06 -4.74
N TYR A 33 -8.60 2.84 -5.41
CA TYR A 33 -7.39 2.31 -6.03
C TYR A 33 -6.32 1.93 -5.00
N GLU A 34 -6.12 2.74 -3.96
CA GLU A 34 -5.11 2.43 -2.93
C GLU A 34 -5.49 1.19 -2.11
N PRO A 35 -6.73 1.05 -1.60
CA PRO A 35 -7.17 -0.19 -0.94
C PRO A 35 -7.11 -1.43 -1.84
N TYR A 36 -7.38 -1.29 -3.14
CA TYR A 36 -7.21 -2.37 -4.11
C TYR A 36 -5.74 -2.78 -4.28
N VAL A 37 -4.81 -1.83 -4.37
CA VAL A 37 -3.38 -2.18 -4.41
C VAL A 37 -2.92 -2.79 -3.09
N TRP A 38 -3.44 -2.31 -1.95
CA TRP A 38 -3.22 -2.91 -0.63
C TRP A 38 -3.74 -4.34 -0.55
N SER A 39 -4.87 -4.69 -1.18
CA SER A 39 -5.36 -6.07 -1.21
C SER A 39 -4.38 -7.01 -1.94
N LEU A 40 -3.72 -6.54 -2.99
CA LEU A 40 -2.67 -7.32 -3.69
C LEU A 40 -1.43 -7.53 -2.81
N VAL A 41 -1.11 -6.59 -1.91
CA VAL A 41 -0.04 -6.75 -0.92
C VAL A 41 -0.41 -7.87 0.07
N LEU A 42 -1.65 -7.92 0.55
CA LEU A 42 -2.10 -8.99 1.44
C LEU A 42 -2.09 -10.36 0.74
N GLU A 43 -2.59 -10.43 -0.49
CA GLU A 43 -2.57 -11.67 -1.27
C GLU A 43 -1.13 -12.18 -1.45
N ALA A 44 -0.17 -11.29 -1.72
CA ALA A 44 1.25 -11.65 -1.80
C ALA A 44 1.79 -12.18 -0.47
N ALA A 45 1.43 -11.56 0.66
CA ALA A 45 1.86 -12.00 1.98
C ALA A 45 1.32 -13.40 2.33
N GLU A 46 0.02 -13.65 2.09
CA GLU A 46 -0.62 -14.96 2.30
C GLU A 46 0.04 -16.05 1.45
N ARG A 47 0.33 -15.77 0.18
CA ARG A 47 1.04 -16.71 -0.71
C ARG A 47 2.47 -17.01 -0.24
N MET A 48 3.08 -16.08 0.49
CA MET A 48 4.37 -16.26 1.14
C MET A 48 4.27 -16.94 2.53
N GLY A 49 3.07 -17.39 2.91
CA GLY A 49 2.79 -18.14 4.13
C GLY A 49 2.57 -17.27 5.36
N ALA A 50 2.17 -16.00 5.19
CA ALA A 50 1.77 -15.17 6.32
C ALA A 50 0.39 -15.57 6.86
N ASN A 51 0.21 -15.40 8.16
CA ASN A 51 -1.11 -15.22 8.76
C ASN A 51 -1.49 -13.74 8.73
N ILE A 52 -2.70 -13.43 8.28
CA ILE A 52 -3.24 -12.07 8.20
C ILE A 52 -4.28 -11.88 9.29
N THR A 53 -4.19 -10.78 10.03
CA THR A 53 -5.24 -10.39 11.00
C THR A 53 -5.62 -8.93 10.79
N LEU A 54 -6.91 -8.65 10.71
CA LEU A 54 -7.45 -7.31 10.50
C LEU A 54 -7.74 -6.66 11.85
N LEU A 55 -7.22 -5.46 12.07
CA LEU A 55 -7.32 -4.75 13.34
C LEU A 55 -7.73 -3.30 13.13
N ASP A 56 -8.49 -2.75 14.07
CA ASP A 56 -8.69 -1.32 14.20
C ASP A 56 -7.43 -0.63 14.76
N ARG A 57 -7.44 0.71 14.82
CA ARG A 57 -6.32 1.49 15.37
C ARG A 57 -5.94 1.15 16.81
N ASN A 58 -6.84 0.53 17.57
CA ASN A 58 -6.65 0.18 18.98
C ASN A 58 -6.17 -1.28 19.14
N GLY A 59 -5.96 -2.00 18.04
CA GLY A 59 -5.53 -3.40 18.06
C GLY A 59 -6.66 -4.39 18.32
N ASN A 60 -7.93 -3.99 18.14
CA ASN A 60 -9.08 -4.88 18.28
C ASN A 60 -9.58 -5.37 16.91
N PRO A 61 -10.17 -6.58 16.82
CA PRO A 61 -10.89 -7.00 15.64
C PRO A 61 -12.01 -6.01 15.30
N PRO A 62 -12.05 -5.46 14.06
CA PRO A 62 -13.04 -4.46 13.70
C PRO A 62 -14.39 -5.12 13.37
N ALA A 63 -15.49 -4.49 13.80
CA ALA A 63 -16.85 -4.88 13.37
C ALA A 63 -17.17 -4.42 11.94
N SER A 64 -16.49 -3.36 11.48
CA SER A 64 -16.55 -2.83 10.13
C SER A 64 -15.20 -2.22 9.77
N PHE A 65 -14.80 -2.31 8.51
CA PHE A 65 -13.48 -1.84 8.06
C PHE A 65 -13.55 -0.38 7.62
N TRP A 66 -12.61 0.44 8.13
CA TRP A 66 -12.51 1.86 7.80
C TRP A 66 -11.16 2.16 7.14
N PHE A 67 -11.19 2.46 5.84
CA PHE A 67 -10.00 2.86 5.07
C PHE A 67 -9.71 4.35 5.21
N ARG A 68 -8.46 4.76 4.99
CA ARG A 68 -8.15 6.18 4.77
C ARG A 68 -8.47 6.53 3.31
N THR A 69 -9.23 7.60 3.12
CA THR A 69 -9.47 8.25 1.81
C THR A 69 -8.75 9.60 1.71
N GLN A 70 -8.09 9.99 2.80
CA GLN A 70 -7.21 11.15 2.84
C GLN A 70 -6.00 10.81 3.71
N PRO A 71 -4.82 11.34 3.36
CA PRO A 71 -3.61 11.10 4.11
C PRO A 71 -3.73 11.58 5.56
N SER A 72 -3.28 10.75 6.50
CA SER A 72 -3.20 11.14 7.90
C SER A 72 -2.08 10.43 8.67
N GLY A 73 -1.80 10.90 9.87
CA GLY A 73 -0.86 10.20 10.76
C GLY A 73 -1.43 8.87 11.23
N ILE A 74 -0.57 7.88 11.46
CA ILE A 74 -0.97 6.56 11.98
C ILE A 74 -1.66 6.66 13.35
N ALA A 75 -1.31 7.68 14.16
CA ALA A 75 -1.92 7.96 15.46
C ALA A 75 -3.31 8.62 15.37
N SER A 76 -3.77 9.02 14.18
CA SER A 76 -5.03 9.76 14.01
C SER A 76 -6.22 9.05 14.68
N VAL A 77 -7.06 9.84 15.34
CA VAL A 77 -8.30 9.40 16.03
C VAL A 77 -9.56 9.85 15.30
N ALA A 78 -9.42 10.44 14.09
CA ALA A 78 -10.57 10.97 13.34
C ALA A 78 -11.61 9.88 13.04
N HIS A 79 -11.14 8.66 12.77
CA HIS A 79 -11.94 7.47 12.53
C HIS A 79 -11.24 6.24 13.14
N PRO A 80 -11.97 5.13 13.36
CA PRO A 80 -11.38 3.84 13.75
C PRO A 80 -10.66 3.19 12.56
N TYR A 81 -9.66 3.88 12.00
CA TYR A 81 -8.94 3.41 10.82
C TYR A 81 -8.38 2.01 11.06
N CYS A 82 -8.61 1.13 10.08
CA CYS A 82 -8.22 -0.26 10.14
C CYS A 82 -6.91 -0.50 9.37
N HIS A 83 -6.26 -1.61 9.70
CA HIS A 83 -5.04 -2.09 9.07
C HIS A 83 -4.99 -3.62 9.13
N ALA A 84 -4.04 -4.22 8.43
CA ALA A 84 -3.76 -5.65 8.53
C ALA A 84 -2.41 -5.87 9.21
N THR A 85 -2.33 -6.80 10.15
CA THR A 85 -1.06 -7.36 10.62
C THR A 85 -0.69 -8.54 9.72
N ILE A 86 0.59 -8.61 9.36
CA ILE A 86 1.19 -9.68 8.57
C ILE A 86 2.21 -10.40 9.45
N GLU A 87 1.96 -11.67 9.75
CA GLU A 87 2.81 -12.50 10.60
C GLU A 87 3.37 -13.68 9.81
N PHE A 88 4.70 -13.71 9.64
CA PHE A 88 5.41 -14.87 9.13
C PHE A 88 6.05 -15.62 10.30
N PRO A 89 6.18 -16.96 10.22
CA PRO A 89 6.94 -17.73 11.22
C PRO A 89 8.34 -17.15 11.43
N ASP A 90 8.74 -17.03 12.69
CA ASP A 90 10.07 -16.59 13.15
C ASP A 90 10.51 -15.17 12.70
N CYS A 91 9.60 -14.37 12.13
CA CYS A 91 9.89 -13.01 11.69
C CYS A 91 9.23 -11.95 12.60
N PRO A 92 9.77 -10.72 12.65
CA PRO A 92 9.04 -9.58 13.22
C PRO A 92 7.68 -9.38 12.54
N ILE A 93 6.65 -9.06 13.34
CA ILE A 93 5.32 -8.76 12.82
C ILE A 93 5.34 -7.43 12.06
N LEU A 94 4.63 -7.40 10.93
CA LEU A 94 4.46 -6.23 10.08
C LEU A 94 3.02 -5.74 10.14
N GLU A 95 2.80 -4.49 9.74
CA GLU A 95 1.47 -3.92 9.48
C GLU A 95 1.41 -3.29 8.10
N ALA A 96 0.32 -3.56 7.38
CA ALA A 96 -0.01 -2.96 6.08
C ALA A 96 -1.10 -1.89 6.25
N HIS A 97 -0.83 -0.70 5.74
CA HIS A 97 -1.64 0.50 5.89
C HIS A 97 -1.94 1.15 4.54
N VAL A 98 -3.06 1.88 4.48
CA VAL A 98 -3.43 2.78 3.39
C VAL A 98 -3.36 4.22 3.87
N GLY A 99 -2.82 5.14 3.05
CA GLY A 99 -2.90 6.59 3.21
C GLY A 99 -2.26 7.14 4.49
N ILE A 100 -1.09 6.64 4.90
CA ILE A 100 -0.40 7.10 6.13
C ILE A 100 0.77 8.04 5.83
N TYR A 101 1.04 8.95 6.74
CA TYR A 101 2.29 9.70 6.72
C TYR A 101 3.48 8.89 7.23
N VAL A 102 4.58 8.93 6.50
CA VAL A 102 5.91 8.39 6.85
C VAL A 102 6.91 9.55 6.87
N SER A 103 7.77 9.59 7.88
CA SER A 103 8.85 10.57 7.97
C SER A 103 10.01 10.16 7.06
N GLY A 104 10.31 10.98 6.05
CA GLY A 104 11.48 10.82 5.20
C GLY A 104 12.80 11.11 5.93
N ARG A 105 13.92 10.84 5.26
CA ARG A 105 15.27 11.11 5.78
C ARG A 105 15.48 12.58 6.10
N SER A 106 14.91 13.48 5.31
CA SER A 106 14.88 14.92 5.54
C SER A 106 14.03 15.35 6.74
N LYS A 107 13.31 14.40 7.38
CA LYS A 107 12.27 14.62 8.40
C LYS A 107 11.01 15.30 7.88
N VAL A 108 10.92 15.51 6.57
CA VAL A 108 9.67 15.91 5.92
C VAL A 108 8.72 14.71 5.92
N LYS A 109 7.45 14.96 6.24
CA LYS A 109 6.40 13.95 6.14
C LYS A 109 6.06 13.71 4.67
N HIS A 110 5.94 12.44 4.31
CA HIS A 110 5.47 11.99 3.01
C HIS A 110 4.24 11.14 3.19
N GLU A 111 3.28 11.30 2.32
CA GLU A 111 2.21 10.33 2.19
C GLU A 111 2.76 9.05 1.56
N CYS A 112 2.27 7.91 2.05
CA CYS A 112 2.41 6.62 1.40
C CYS A 112 1.00 6.07 1.21
N ASP A 113 0.56 6.03 -0.04
CA ASP A 113 -0.76 5.52 -0.45
C ASP A 113 -0.94 4.08 0.07
N VAL A 114 0.10 3.24 -0.07
CA VAL A 114 0.19 1.95 0.63
C VAL A 114 1.56 1.82 1.30
N ALA A 115 1.58 1.34 2.54
CA ALA A 115 2.82 1.09 3.29
C ALA A 115 2.77 -0.20 4.11
N VAL A 116 3.85 -0.98 4.06
CA VAL A 116 4.10 -2.11 4.97
C VAL A 116 5.29 -1.77 5.85
N LEU A 117 5.11 -1.83 7.16
CA LEU A 117 6.11 -1.42 8.14
C LEU A 117 6.10 -2.31 9.38
N PHE A 118 7.18 -2.27 10.17
CA PHE A 118 7.24 -3.04 11.41
C PHE A 118 6.14 -2.66 12.40
N LYS A 119 5.42 -3.65 12.93
CA LYS A 119 4.40 -3.43 13.96
C LYS A 119 4.93 -2.64 15.16
N SER A 120 6.14 -2.94 15.60
CA SER A 120 6.77 -2.22 16.71
C SER A 120 6.98 -0.73 16.45
N GLU A 121 7.22 -0.32 15.20
CA GLU A 121 7.26 1.10 14.82
C GLU A 121 5.86 1.70 14.81
N ALA A 122 4.87 0.96 14.29
CA ALA A 122 3.49 1.40 14.24
C ALA A 122 2.93 1.69 15.65
N ASP A 123 3.15 0.76 16.58
CA ASP A 123 2.75 0.85 17.98
C ASP A 123 3.43 2.05 18.66
N ALA A 124 4.76 2.15 18.54
CA ALA A 124 5.49 3.29 19.08
C ALA A 124 4.99 4.63 18.52
N CYS A 125 4.63 4.69 17.24
CA CYS A 125 4.13 5.92 16.62
C CYS A 125 2.71 6.28 17.10
N ARG A 126 1.83 5.29 17.30
CA ARG A 126 0.50 5.50 17.87
C ARG A 126 0.59 6.00 19.31
N ASP A 127 1.50 5.45 20.11
CA ASP A 127 1.67 5.83 21.52
C ASP A 127 2.29 7.23 21.70
N ASN A 128 3.17 7.63 20.78
CA ASN A 128 3.93 8.88 20.89
C ASN A 128 3.41 9.99 19.96
N ASN A 129 2.28 9.78 19.29
CA ASN A 129 1.74 10.69 18.27
C ASN A 129 2.81 11.10 17.23
N ALA A 130 3.56 10.12 16.73
CA ALA A 130 4.64 10.29 15.77
C ALA A 130 4.28 9.68 14.40
N HIS A 131 5.18 9.85 13.43
CA HIS A 131 5.08 9.23 12.11
C HIS A 131 6.15 8.15 11.95
N PRO A 132 5.81 6.97 11.38
CA PRO A 132 6.77 5.93 11.10
C PRO A 132 7.97 6.47 10.35
N ARG A 133 9.17 6.01 10.72
CA ARG A 133 10.39 6.37 9.99
C ARG A 133 10.45 5.61 8.67
N PHE A 134 10.95 6.27 7.63
CA PHE A 134 11.16 5.65 6.32
C PHE A 134 11.92 4.32 6.38
N SER A 135 12.93 4.24 7.27
CA SER A 135 13.78 3.05 7.46
C SER A 135 13.06 1.86 8.11
N LYS A 136 11.80 2.04 8.51
CA LYS A 136 10.96 1.00 9.11
C LYS A 136 9.83 0.54 8.17
N ALA A 137 9.70 1.18 7.01
CA ALA A 137 8.81 0.72 5.94
C ALA A 137 9.59 -0.23 5.01
N ILE A 138 9.20 -1.50 4.98
CA ILE A 138 9.84 -2.51 4.14
C ILE A 138 9.34 -2.43 2.69
N LEU A 139 8.12 -1.93 2.49
CA LEU A 139 7.46 -1.80 1.19
C LEU A 139 6.58 -0.56 1.21
N THR A 140 6.63 0.27 0.16
CA THR A 140 5.63 1.31 -0.07
C THR A 140 5.22 1.33 -1.53
N VAL A 141 3.98 1.74 -1.79
CA VAL A 141 3.44 1.89 -3.14
C VAL A 141 2.84 3.28 -3.29
N GLU A 142 3.27 3.98 -4.33
CA GLU A 142 2.65 5.20 -4.83
C GLU A 142 1.64 4.82 -5.91
N CYS A 143 0.39 5.18 -5.71
CA CYS A 143 -0.75 4.87 -6.55
C CYS A 143 -1.17 6.10 -7.36
N LYS A 144 -1.50 5.89 -8.65
CA LYS A 144 -2.07 6.94 -9.50
C LYS A 144 -3.24 6.43 -10.32
N PHE A 145 -4.43 6.89 -9.96
CA PHE A 145 -5.66 6.54 -10.65
C PHE A 145 -5.96 7.53 -11.79
N TYR A 146 -6.16 7.01 -13.00
CA TYR A 146 -6.60 7.75 -14.17
C TYR A 146 -7.57 6.93 -15.02
N VAL A 147 -8.66 7.56 -15.49
CA VAL A 147 -9.61 6.94 -16.43
C VAL A 147 -9.39 7.45 -17.86
N ASP A 148 -9.35 8.77 -18.06
CA ASP A 148 -9.27 9.32 -19.43
C ASP A 148 -7.92 10.01 -19.73
N ALA A 149 -7.01 10.02 -18.76
CA ALA A 149 -5.70 10.68 -18.88
C ALA A 149 -4.55 9.67 -18.80
N THR A 150 -3.39 10.06 -19.32
CA THR A 150 -2.15 9.29 -19.15
C THR A 150 -1.36 9.83 -17.96
N VAL A 151 -0.62 8.95 -17.29
CA VAL A 151 0.30 9.36 -16.23
C VAL A 151 1.37 10.28 -16.82
N GLY A 152 1.35 11.55 -16.42
CA GLY A 152 2.34 12.53 -16.84
C GLY A 152 3.73 12.21 -16.29
N VAL A 153 4.77 12.44 -17.10
CA VAL A 153 6.19 12.25 -16.70
C VAL A 153 6.58 13.05 -15.45
N GLY A 154 5.86 14.13 -15.15
CA GLY A 154 6.04 14.92 -13.92
C GLY A 154 5.79 14.10 -12.65
N HIS A 155 4.80 13.21 -12.64
CA HIS A 155 4.56 12.31 -11.52
C HIS A 155 5.69 11.30 -11.35
N GLY A 156 6.19 10.74 -12.46
CA GLY A 156 7.34 9.85 -12.42
C GLY A 156 8.60 10.53 -11.87
N ARG A 157 8.88 11.77 -12.29
CA ARG A 157 10.00 12.56 -11.74
C ARG A 157 9.82 12.89 -10.26
N SER A 158 8.60 13.21 -9.84
CA SER A 158 8.29 13.48 -8.44
C SER A 158 8.53 12.24 -7.58
N PHE A 159 8.08 11.07 -8.06
CA PHE A 159 8.36 9.78 -7.43
C PHE A 159 9.86 9.48 -7.32
N LEU A 160 10.65 9.76 -8.37
CA LEU A 160 12.12 9.62 -8.29
C LEU A 160 12.74 10.53 -7.22
N GLY A 161 12.19 11.72 -7.00
CA GLY A 161 12.58 12.60 -5.90
C GLY A 161 12.20 12.01 -4.54
N LEU A 162 10.97 11.50 -4.42
CA LEU A 162 10.41 10.93 -3.20
C LEU A 162 11.22 9.74 -2.67
N ILE A 163 11.54 8.78 -3.53
CA ILE A 163 12.27 7.57 -3.13
C ILE A 163 13.70 7.85 -2.68
N ASN A 164 14.26 9.01 -3.03
CA ASN A 164 15.55 9.44 -2.48
C ASN A 164 15.43 9.90 -1.03
N ASP A 165 14.25 10.30 -0.57
CA ASP A 165 14.00 10.69 0.82
C ASP A 165 13.42 9.54 1.65
N ILE A 166 12.68 8.61 1.03
CA ILE A 166 12.18 7.38 1.66
C ILE A 166 13.08 6.18 1.28
N GLN A 167 14.33 6.23 1.75
CA GLN A 167 15.38 5.27 1.38
C GLN A 167 15.15 3.86 1.99
N ASN A 168 15.78 2.82 1.44
CA ASN A 168 15.63 1.42 1.87
C ASN A 168 14.25 0.83 1.57
N GLY A 169 14.15 -0.51 1.57
CA GLY A 169 12.92 -1.23 1.26
C GLY A 169 12.51 -1.11 -0.22
N GLU A 170 11.46 -1.85 -0.56
CA GLU A 170 10.93 -1.90 -1.91
C GLU A 170 9.95 -0.74 -2.14
N ARG A 171 10.03 -0.07 -3.30
CA ARG A 171 9.30 1.17 -3.60
C ARG A 171 8.70 1.06 -4.99
N TYR A 172 7.37 1.04 -5.05
CA TYR A 172 6.64 0.80 -6.28
C TYR A 172 5.88 2.04 -6.73
N PHE A 173 5.83 2.25 -8.04
CA PHE A 173 4.91 3.19 -8.65
C PHE A 173 3.86 2.42 -9.46
N VAL A 174 2.59 2.62 -9.15
CA VAL A 174 1.49 1.85 -9.71
C VAL A 174 0.42 2.78 -10.28
N ALA A 175 -0.07 2.49 -11.49
CA ALA A 175 -1.11 3.31 -12.10
C ALA A 175 -2.06 2.53 -13.01
N THR A 176 -3.32 2.96 -13.10
CA THR A 176 -4.36 2.34 -13.94
C THR A 176 -4.18 2.58 -15.43
N ARG A 177 -3.26 3.47 -15.82
CA ARG A 177 -3.01 3.83 -17.22
C ARG A 177 -1.56 3.64 -17.58
N ALA A 178 -1.34 3.04 -18.75
CA ALA A 178 -0.02 2.91 -19.34
C ALA A 178 0.57 4.29 -19.66
N SER A 179 1.89 4.43 -19.54
CA SER A 179 2.60 5.63 -19.96
C SER A 179 4.01 5.29 -20.42
N ASN A 180 4.25 5.36 -21.74
CA ASN A 180 5.57 5.08 -22.33
C ASN A 180 6.67 5.99 -21.76
N SER A 181 6.32 7.25 -21.48
CA SER A 181 7.26 8.22 -20.93
C SER A 181 7.71 7.85 -19.51
N VAL A 182 6.77 7.40 -18.67
CA VAL A 182 7.02 6.97 -17.30
C VAL A 182 7.75 5.63 -17.29
N SER A 183 7.33 4.67 -18.13
CA SER A 183 8.05 3.40 -18.30
C SER A 183 9.51 3.64 -18.68
N LYS A 184 9.77 4.45 -19.72
CA LYS A 184 11.14 4.76 -20.17
C LYS A 184 11.97 5.42 -19.06
N LEU A 185 11.35 6.31 -18.28
CA LEU A 185 12.01 6.96 -17.14
C LEU A 185 12.38 5.93 -16.08
N PHE A 186 11.44 5.12 -15.61
CA PHE A 186 11.68 4.16 -14.53
C PHE A 186 12.61 3.02 -14.95
N SER A 187 12.49 2.49 -16.17
CA SER A 187 13.45 1.51 -16.69
C SER A 187 14.87 2.07 -16.71
N LYS A 188 15.06 3.36 -17.07
CA LYS A 188 16.39 3.99 -17.08
C LYS A 188 16.99 4.17 -15.68
N HIS A 189 16.13 4.30 -14.66
CA HIS A 189 16.51 4.49 -13.26
C HIS A 189 16.42 3.21 -12.42
N ASN A 190 16.17 2.05 -13.03
CA ASN A 190 15.99 0.74 -12.38
C ASN A 190 15.00 0.83 -11.20
N LYS A 191 13.80 1.35 -11.47
CA LYS A 191 12.73 1.46 -10.48
C LYS A 191 11.62 0.46 -10.74
N GLU A 192 11.02 -0.02 -9.66
CA GLU A 192 9.89 -0.95 -9.70
C GLU A 192 8.61 -0.19 -10.00
N TYR A 193 7.83 -0.68 -10.97
CA TYR A 193 6.57 -0.07 -11.35
C TYR A 193 5.62 -1.06 -12.02
N GLU A 194 4.33 -0.73 -11.99
CA GLU A 194 3.32 -1.40 -12.79
C GLU A 194 2.34 -0.37 -13.39
N LEU A 195 2.21 -0.31 -14.71
CA LEU A 195 1.36 0.68 -15.39
C LEU A 195 0.28 -0.02 -16.22
N GLY A 196 -0.93 0.54 -16.20
CA GLY A 196 -2.11 -0.09 -16.78
C GLY A 196 -2.79 -1.08 -15.84
N LEU A 197 -2.38 -1.13 -14.57
CA LEU A 197 -2.89 -2.10 -13.59
C LEU A 197 -4.35 -1.81 -13.25
N SER A 198 -5.20 -2.81 -13.44
CA SER A 198 -6.58 -2.84 -12.95
C SER A 198 -7.03 -4.30 -12.78
N PRO A 199 -8.16 -4.54 -12.10
CA PRO A 199 -8.76 -5.88 -12.03
C PRO A 199 -9.05 -6.51 -13.40
N LEU A 200 -9.19 -5.69 -14.45
CA LEU A 200 -9.40 -6.13 -15.83
C LEU A 200 -8.10 -6.58 -16.52
N SER A 201 -6.96 -6.52 -15.83
CA SER A 201 -5.63 -6.86 -16.34
C SER A 201 -4.93 -7.87 -15.41
N PRO A 202 -5.42 -9.11 -15.31
CA PRO A 202 -4.95 -10.11 -14.33
C PRO A 202 -3.48 -10.50 -14.49
N ASP A 203 -2.92 -10.37 -15.69
CA ASP A 203 -1.48 -10.59 -15.92
C ASP A 203 -0.62 -9.52 -15.21
N LEU A 204 -1.10 -8.27 -15.19
CA LEU A 204 -0.43 -7.17 -14.49
C LEU A 204 -0.59 -7.32 -12.97
N GLU A 205 -1.76 -7.77 -12.49
CA GLU A 205 -1.93 -8.13 -11.07
C GLU A 205 -0.91 -9.20 -10.67
N THR A 206 -0.76 -10.24 -11.49
CA THR A 206 0.17 -11.34 -11.23
C THR A 206 1.62 -10.86 -11.19
N ARG A 207 2.02 -9.95 -12.08
CA ARG A 207 3.37 -9.40 -12.10
C ARG A 207 3.65 -8.51 -10.89
N LEU A 208 2.72 -7.62 -10.53
CA LEU A 208 2.88 -6.75 -9.36
C LEU A 208 2.91 -7.58 -8.06
N ARG A 209 1.97 -8.51 -7.91
CA ARG A 209 1.92 -9.43 -6.76
C ARG A 209 3.21 -10.23 -6.64
N GLY A 210 3.74 -10.77 -7.74
CA GLY A 210 5.04 -11.47 -7.73
C GLY A 210 6.20 -10.58 -7.26
N SER A 211 6.13 -9.27 -7.51
CA SER A 211 7.10 -8.31 -7.00
C SER A 211 6.96 -8.09 -5.49
N PHE A 212 5.73 -8.04 -4.98
CA PHE A 212 5.47 -8.02 -3.54
C PHE A 212 5.87 -9.34 -2.84
N GLU A 213 5.63 -10.49 -3.47
CA GLU A 213 6.09 -11.80 -2.99
C GLU A 213 7.62 -11.82 -2.86
N LYS A 214 8.35 -11.23 -3.83
CA LYS A 214 9.80 -11.02 -3.72
C LYS A 214 10.16 -10.17 -2.49
N ALA A 215 9.48 -9.05 -2.26
CA ALA A 215 9.74 -8.19 -1.10
C ALA A 215 9.60 -8.96 0.22
N PHE A 216 8.54 -9.77 0.35
CA PHE A 216 8.32 -10.61 1.54
C PHE A 216 9.32 -11.76 1.64
N ARG A 217 9.73 -12.39 0.53
CA ARG A 217 10.78 -13.41 0.54
C ARG A 217 12.10 -12.85 1.04
N ASP A 218 12.48 -11.66 0.57
CA ASP A 218 13.73 -11.00 0.93
C ASP A 218 13.66 -10.58 2.42
N PHE A 219 12.52 -10.05 2.89
CA PHE A 219 12.25 -9.82 4.32
C PHE A 219 12.43 -11.09 5.17
N LYS A 220 11.79 -12.21 4.79
CA LYS A 220 11.93 -13.48 5.52
C LYS A 220 13.38 -13.95 5.56
N SER A 221 14.14 -13.75 4.48
CA SER A 221 15.54 -14.15 4.42
C SER A 221 16.45 -13.29 5.31
N GLU A 222 16.04 -12.08 5.65
CA GLU A 222 16.74 -11.20 6.58
C GLU A 222 16.47 -11.56 8.05
N PHE A 223 15.28 -12.08 8.37
CA PHE A 223 14.80 -12.19 9.76
C PHE A 223 14.49 -13.60 10.27
N ALA A 224 14.20 -14.57 9.41
CA ALA A 224 13.98 -15.98 9.79
C ALA A 224 15.30 -16.75 9.90
#